data_AF-N9QAI9-F1
#
_entry.id   AF-N9QAI9-F1
#
_cell.length_a   1.000
_cell.length_b   1.000
_cell.length_c   1.000
_cell.angle_alpha   90.00
_cell.angle_beta   90.00
_cell.angle_gamma   90.00
#
_symmetry.space_group_name_H-M   'P 1'
#
loop_
_entity.id
_entity.type
_entity.pdbx_description
1 polymer ?
#
loop_
_entity_poly.entity_id
_entity_poly.type
_entity_poly.pdbx_seq_one_letter_code
_entity_poly.pdbx_strand_id
1 'polypeptide(L)'
;MVNKINHLSSQKSDLVLKIINDWRVAKASNGNEICVKIIPLKRQQNTLNGSKWVEVGKKILLDSGQEIDFNLDGNSFYTDINQLYRLI
;
A
#
# COMPACT_ATOMS: atom_id res chain seq x y z
N MET A 1 10.23 -32.23 -12.27
CA MET A 1 9.43 -31.16 -12.92
C MET A 1 8.86 -30.10 -11.95
N VAL A 2 8.96 -30.29 -10.63
CA VAL A 2 8.29 -29.42 -9.62
C VAL A 2 9.05 -28.11 -9.31
N ASN A 3 10.39 -28.08 -9.47
CA ASN A 3 11.21 -26.93 -9.08
C ASN A 3 11.02 -25.67 -9.94
N LYS A 4 10.60 -25.82 -11.21
CA LYS A 4 10.43 -24.68 -12.13
C LYS A 4 9.15 -23.89 -11.84
N ILE A 5 8.10 -24.57 -11.37
CA ILE A 5 6.80 -23.96 -11.03
C ILE A 5 6.94 -23.10 -9.76
N ASN A 6 7.67 -23.57 -8.75
CA ASN A 6 7.93 -22.83 -7.51
C ASN A 6 8.82 -21.59 -7.71
N HIS A 7 9.78 -21.66 -8.65
CA HIS A 7 10.62 -20.51 -8.98
C HIS A 7 9.83 -19.41 -9.71
N LEU A 8 8.89 -19.78 -10.59
CA LEU A 8 8.03 -18.83 -11.31
C LEU A 8 6.99 -18.18 -10.39
N SER A 9 6.46 -18.91 -9.40
CA SER A 9 5.53 -18.35 -8.41
C SER A 9 6.22 -17.36 -7.47
N SER A 10 7.46 -17.65 -7.03
CA SER A 10 8.27 -16.72 -6.22
C SER A 10 8.59 -15.43 -6.97
N GLN A 11 9.03 -15.51 -8.24
CA GLN A 11 9.33 -14.31 -9.00
C GLN A 11 8.08 -13.46 -9.31
N LYS A 12 6.91 -14.09 -9.48
CA LYS A 12 5.65 -13.37 -9.63
C LYS A 12 5.26 -12.63 -8.34
N SER A 13 5.43 -13.24 -7.16
CA SER A 13 5.18 -12.55 -5.89
C SER A 13 6.15 -11.39 -5.66
N ASP A 14 7.43 -11.57 -6.01
CA ASP A 14 8.45 -10.53 -5.84
C ASP A 14 8.21 -9.32 -6.75
N LEU A 15 7.77 -9.56 -8.00
CA LEU A 15 7.41 -8.49 -8.93
C LEU A 15 6.17 -7.71 -8.46
N VAL A 16 5.16 -8.41 -7.96
CA VAL A 16 3.94 -7.79 -7.40
C VAL A 16 4.28 -6.97 -6.16
N LEU A 17 5.13 -7.49 -5.27
CA LEU A 17 5.64 -6.76 -4.12
C LEU A 17 6.42 -5.52 -4.53
N LYS A 18 7.25 -5.59 -5.58
CA LYS A 18 8.02 -4.44 -6.08
C LYS A 18 7.10 -3.35 -6.66
N ILE A 19 6.11 -3.72 -7.46
CA ILE A 19 5.12 -2.79 -8.04
C ILE A 19 4.30 -2.10 -6.95
N ILE A 20 3.96 -2.80 -5.86
CA ILE A 20 3.20 -2.23 -4.74
C ILE A 20 4.08 -1.31 -3.87
N ASN A 21 5.40 -1.54 -3.83
CA ASN A 21 6.32 -0.85 -2.93
C ASN A 21 7.05 0.38 -3.52
N ASP A 22 6.76 0.76 -4.76
CA ASP A 22 7.36 1.95 -5.37
C ASP A 22 6.59 3.24 -5.01
N TRP A 23 7.34 4.34 -5.01
CA TRP A 23 6.77 5.69 -4.90
C TRP A 23 5.93 6.00 -6.15
N ARG A 24 4.80 6.65 -5.93
CA ARG A 24 3.77 7.03 -6.91
C ARG A 24 3.52 8.53 -6.82
N VAL A 25 3.06 9.13 -7.90
CA VAL A 25 2.58 10.52 -7.89
C VAL A 25 1.08 10.51 -7.61
N ALA A 26 0.64 11.36 -6.71
CA ALA A 26 -0.76 11.64 -6.45
C ALA A 26 -1.06 13.12 -6.70
N LYS A 27 -2.25 13.41 -7.23
CA LYS A 27 -2.65 14.76 -7.63
C LYS A 27 -3.94 15.22 -6.95
N ALA A 28 -3.93 16.46 -6.51
CA ALA A 28 -5.09 17.16 -5.99
C ALA A 28 -5.82 17.93 -7.10
N SER A 29 -7.08 18.31 -6.85
CA SER A 29 -7.91 19.07 -7.80
C SER A 29 -7.34 20.45 -8.16
N ASN A 30 -6.53 21.05 -7.28
CA ASN A 30 -5.83 22.30 -7.51
C ASN A 30 -4.54 22.14 -8.34
N GLY A 31 -4.23 20.92 -8.80
CA GLY A 31 -3.05 20.62 -9.60
C GLY A 31 -1.79 20.29 -8.79
N ASN A 32 -1.82 20.39 -7.46
CA ASN A 32 -0.67 20.02 -6.63
C ASN A 32 -0.40 18.52 -6.73
N GLU A 33 0.87 18.16 -6.83
CA GLU A 33 1.33 16.78 -6.98
C GLU A 33 2.31 16.44 -5.86
N ILE A 34 2.16 15.24 -5.29
CA ILE A 34 3.01 14.74 -4.21
C ILE A 34 3.45 13.30 -4.50
N CYS A 35 4.66 12.95 -4.06
CA CYS A 35 5.13 11.58 -4.07
C CYS A 35 4.65 10.85 -2.83
N VAL A 36 4.04 9.68 -3.02
CA VAL A 36 3.52 8.83 -1.94
C VAL A 36 3.82 7.37 -2.18
N LYS A 37 3.78 6.56 -1.13
CA LYS A 37 3.89 5.10 -1.25
C LYS A 37 2.68 4.42 -0.64
N ILE A 38 2.15 3.42 -1.33
CA ILE A 38 1.10 2.56 -0.78
C ILE A 38 1.78 1.51 0.10
N ILE A 39 1.38 1.44 1.37
CA ILE A 39 1.92 0.48 2.35
C ILE A 39 0.79 -0.40 2.91
N PRO A 40 1.08 -1.65 3.34
CA PRO A 40 0.06 -2.50 3.92
C PRO A 40 -0.37 -1.99 5.31
N LEU A 41 -1.68 -1.89 5.56
CA LEU A 41 -2.22 -1.74 6.91
C LEU A 41 -2.25 -3.13 7.55
N LYS A 42 -1.40 -3.36 8.56
CA LYS A 42 -1.40 -4.61 9.31
C LYS A 42 -2.05 -4.42 10.67
N ARG A 43 -2.87 -5.39 11.07
CA ARG A 43 -3.41 -5.49 12.43
C ARG A 43 -3.10 -6.86 13.01
N GLN A 44 -2.86 -6.90 14.31
CA GLN A 44 -2.73 -8.15 15.04
C GLN A 44 -4.13 -8.78 15.19
N GLN A 45 -4.24 -10.04 14.82
CA GLN A 45 -5.46 -10.83 14.99
C GLN A 45 -5.16 -12.05 15.84
N ASN A 46 -6.07 -12.34 16.76
CA ASN A 46 -6.01 -13.53 17.60
C ASN A 46 -6.34 -14.78 16.77
N THR A 47 -5.72 -15.88 17.15
CA THR A 47 -5.85 -17.21 16.56
C THR A 47 -5.92 -18.24 17.69
N LEU A 48 -6.34 -19.47 17.40
CA LEU A 48 -6.38 -20.55 18.40
C LEU A 48 -5.03 -20.82 19.07
N ASN A 49 -3.92 -20.50 18.39
CA ASN A 49 -2.55 -20.79 18.84
C ASN A 49 -1.76 -19.52 19.23
N GLY A 50 -2.42 -18.38 19.44
CA GLY A 50 -1.75 -17.10 19.74
C GLY A 50 -2.24 -15.96 18.86
N SER A 51 -1.34 -15.13 18.34
CA SER A 51 -1.72 -13.99 17.48
C SER A 51 -0.81 -13.88 16.26
N LYS A 52 -1.33 -13.30 15.18
CA LYS A 52 -0.57 -13.05 13.94
C LYS A 52 -0.88 -11.66 13.39
N TRP A 53 0.09 -11.06 12.72
CA TRP A 53 -0.12 -9.83 11.95
C TRP A 53 -0.76 -10.18 10.60
N VAL A 54 -1.90 -9.56 10.31
CA VAL A 54 -2.65 -9.77 9.06
C VAL A 54 -2.77 -8.43 8.36
N GLU A 55 -2.54 -8.41 7.06
CA GLU A 55 -2.88 -7.26 6.23
C GLU A 55 -4.40 -7.14 6.13
N VAL A 56 -4.93 -6.01 6.62
CA VAL A 56 -6.38 -5.74 6.69
C VAL A 56 -6.79 -4.56 5.80
N GLY A 57 -5.84 -4.00 5.05
CA GLY A 57 -6.07 -2.85 4.18
C GLY A 57 -4.75 -2.26 3.71
N LYS A 58 -4.80 -1.01 3.25
CA LYS A 58 -3.64 -0.23 2.83
C LYS A 58 -3.63 1.12 3.54
N LYS A 59 -2.46 1.75 3.62
CA LYS A 59 -2.26 3.14 4.02
C LYS A 59 -1.41 3.84 2.96
N ILE A 60 -1.34 5.16 3.08
CA ILE A 60 -0.43 6.00 2.30
C ILE A 60 0.70 6.47 3.22
N LEU A 61 1.93 6.33 2.74
CA LEU A 61 3.13 6.89 3.33
C LEU A 61 3.51 8.15 2.55
N LEU A 62 3.55 9.28 3.25
CA LEU A 62 4.06 10.55 2.71
C LEU A 62 5.59 10.57 2.74
N ASP A 63 6.20 11.46 1.96
CA ASP A 63 7.66 11.69 1.95
C ASP A 63 8.22 12.06 3.34
N SER A 64 7.41 12.74 4.16
CA SER A 64 7.67 13.08 5.55
C SER A 64 7.78 11.87 6.48
N GLY A 65 7.37 10.67 6.02
CA GLY A 65 7.27 9.47 6.84
C GLY A 65 5.92 9.32 7.55
N GLN A 66 5.01 10.30 7.42
CA GLN A 66 3.66 10.22 7.99
C GLN A 66 2.84 9.16 7.26
N GLU A 67 2.15 8.32 8.03
CA GLU A 67 1.19 7.36 7.51
C GLU A 67 -0.24 7.88 7.66
N ILE A 68 -0.98 7.92 6.56
CA ILE A 68 -2.38 8.36 6.51
C ILE A 68 -3.27 7.26 5.94
N ASP A 69 -4.56 7.32 6.25
CA ASP A 69 -5.52 6.31 5.80
C ASP A 69 -5.74 6.38 4.29
N PHE A 70 -5.85 5.22 3.66
CA PHE A 70 -6.21 5.10 2.26
C PHE A 70 -7.71 4.84 2.14
N ASN A 71 -8.39 5.57 1.27
CA ASN A 71 -9.82 5.42 1.10
C ASN A 71 -10.16 4.03 0.52
N LEU A 72 -11.37 3.55 0.81
CA LEU A 72 -11.87 2.25 0.35
C LEU A 72 -11.99 2.14 -1.17
N ASP A 73 -11.99 3.27 -1.89
CA ASP A 73 -11.96 3.30 -3.35
C ASP A 73 -10.63 2.80 -3.95
N GLY A 74 -9.60 2.62 -3.11
CA GLY A 74 -8.30 2.11 -3.53
C GLY A 74 -7.54 3.05 -4.45
N ASN A 75 -7.93 4.33 -4.54
CA ASN A 75 -7.31 5.31 -5.43
C ASN A 75 -7.18 6.72 -4.83
N SER A 76 -7.75 6.99 -3.65
CA SER A 76 -7.70 8.32 -3.06
C SER A 76 -7.40 8.33 -1.56
N PHE A 77 -6.99 9.51 -1.06
CA PHE A 77 -6.71 9.74 0.36
C PHE A 77 -6.79 11.23 0.68
N TYR A 78 -6.96 11.54 1.97
CA TYR A 78 -6.95 12.89 2.49
C TYR A 78 -5.68 13.15 3.28
N THR A 79 -5.18 14.39 3.18
CA THR A 79 -4.11 14.92 4.04
C THR A 79 -4.70 15.79 5.15
N ASP A 80 -3.89 16.22 6.13
CA ASP A 80 -4.34 16.95 7.33
C ASP A 80 -5.06 18.28 7.03
N ILE A 81 -4.89 18.85 5.84
CA ILE A 81 -5.61 20.05 5.37
C ILE A 81 -6.97 19.72 4.70
N ASN A 82 -7.50 18.51 4.89
CA ASN A 82 -8.70 17.98 4.22
C ASN A 82 -8.62 18.05 2.67
N GLN A 83 -7.42 18.07 2.12
CA GLN A 83 -7.19 18.05 0.68
C GLN A 83 -7.22 16.61 0.18
N LEU A 84 -8.12 16.33 -0.77
CA LEU A 84 -8.22 15.06 -1.47
C LEU A 84 -7.13 14.96 -2.54
N TYR A 85 -6.39 13.86 -2.52
CA TYR A 85 -5.46 13.44 -3.56
C TYR A 85 -5.91 12.12 -4.19
N ARG A 86 -5.59 11.94 -5.48
CA ARG A 86 -5.82 10.70 -6.23
C ARG A 86 -4.52 10.22 -6.85
N LEU A 87 -4.29 8.90 -6.87
CA LEU A 87 -3.13 8.34 -7.57
C LEU A 87 -3.29 8.55 -9.08
N ILE A 88 -2.18 8.82 -9.77
CA ILE A 88 -2.11 8.94 -11.24
C ILE A 88 -1.56 7.65 -11.85
#